data_AF-A0A660YCB6-F1
#
_entry.id   AF-A0A660YCB6-F1
#
_cell.length_a   1.000
_cell.length_b   1.000
_cell.length_c   1.000
_cell.angle_alpha   90.00
_cell.angle_beta   90.00
_cell.angle_gamma   90.00
#
_symmetry.space_group_name_H-M   'P 1'
#
loop_
_entity.id
_entity.type
_entity.pdbx_description
1 polymer ?
#
loop_
_entity_poly.entity_id
_entity_poly.type
_entity_poly.pdbx_seq_one_letter_code
_entity_poly.pdbx_strand_id
1 'polypeptide(L)'
;MLAVKGLYDGKKIQPLEPIATAEPYVVVITFIEPVSKKYEDEILREAENREDENSRRFWASFGSWEDDRTAEEIIEDIYSSRKSSGKEVVL
;
A
#
# COMPACT_ATOMS: atom_id res chain seq x y z
N MET A 1 12.82 -5.47 3.49
CA MET A 1 12.21 -4.80 4.67
C MET A 1 10.71 -5.06 4.59
N LEU A 2 10.15 -5.77 5.56
CA LEU A 2 8.71 -6.05 5.63
C LEU A 2 8.06 -5.03 6.55
N ALA A 3 7.03 -4.33 6.08
CA ALA A 3 6.24 -3.40 6.89
C ALA A 3 4.81 -3.93 6.97
N VAL A 4 4.33 -4.15 8.19
CA VAL A 4 3.00 -4.72 8.46
C VAL A 4 2.20 -3.71 9.27
N LYS A 5 0.97 -3.43 8.85
CA LYS A 5 0.07 -2.57 9.62
C LYS A 5 -0.52 -3.36 10.78
N GLY A 6 -0.64 -2.70 11.92
CA GLY A 6 -1.21 -3.29 13.13
C GLY A 6 -1.93 -2.26 13.98
N LEU A 7 -2.91 -2.72 14.75
CA LEU A 7 -3.58 -1.93 15.77
C LEU A 7 -2.81 -2.05 17.09
N TYR A 8 -2.53 -0.93 17.72
CA TYR A 8 -1.98 -0.89 19.08
C TYR A 8 -3.04 -0.43 20.08
N ASP A 9 -3.35 -1.28 21.05
CA ASP A 9 -4.38 -1.02 22.07
C ASP A 9 -3.84 -0.38 23.36
N GLY A 10 -2.57 0.04 23.36
CA GLY A 10 -1.87 0.50 24.56
C GLY A 10 -1.10 -0.59 25.31
N LYS A 11 -1.21 -1.86 24.91
CA LYS A 11 -0.50 -3.00 25.52
C LYS A 11 0.11 -3.96 24.50
N LYS A 12 -0.62 -4.27 23.43
CA LYS A 12 -0.24 -5.23 22.38
C LYS A 12 -0.45 -4.64 21.00
N ILE A 13 0.36 -5.12 20.06
CA ILE A 13 0.20 -4.85 18.62
C ILE A 13 -0.43 -6.08 18.00
N GLN A 14 -1.58 -5.90 17.34
CA GLN A 14 -2.24 -6.94 16.56
C GLN A 14 -2.07 -6.61 15.08
N PRO A 15 -1.32 -7.43 14.31
CA PRO A 15 -1.24 -7.29 12.87
C PRO A 15 -2.64 -7.36 12.26
N LEU A 16 -2.92 -6.46 11.31
CA LEU A 16 -4.18 -6.48 10.55
C LEU A 16 -4.13 -7.47 9.38
N GLU A 17 -2.93 -7.98 9.09
CA GLU A 17 -2.66 -8.91 8.00
C GLU A 17 -1.77 -10.05 8.53
N PRO A 18 -1.93 -11.29 8.03
CA PRO A 18 -1.08 -12.41 8.41
C PRO A 18 0.40 -12.13 8.10
N ILE A 19 1.28 -12.42 9.07
CA ILE A 19 2.73 -12.30 8.89
C ILE A 19 3.29 -13.68 8.54
N ALA A 20 3.75 -13.86 7.31
CA ALA A 20 4.32 -15.11 6.82
C ALA A 20 5.79 -15.31 7.27
N THR A 21 6.03 -15.35 8.58
CA THR A 21 7.38 -15.59 9.14
C THR A 21 7.35 -16.68 10.21
N ALA A 22 8.18 -17.70 10.07
CA ALA A 22 8.27 -18.82 11.01
C ALA A 22 9.28 -18.60 12.16
N GLU A 23 10.18 -17.63 12.01
CA GLU A 23 11.28 -17.36 12.95
C GLU A 23 11.01 -16.12 13.82
N PRO A 24 11.64 -16.00 15.00
CA PRO A 24 11.55 -14.80 15.82
C PRO A 24 12.38 -13.64 15.25
N TYR A 25 11.83 -12.43 15.22
CA TYR A 25 12.49 -11.22 14.71
C TYR A 25 12.52 -10.10 15.75
N VAL A 26 13.59 -9.29 15.72
CA VAL A 26 13.59 -7.96 16.36
C VAL A 26 12.85 -7.01 15.43
N VAL A 27 11.87 -6.27 15.98
CA VAL A 27 11.01 -5.38 15.21
C VAL A 27 11.19 -3.92 15.63
N VAL A 28 10.96 -3.02 14.68
CA VAL A 28 10.86 -1.58 14.93
C VAL A 28 9.39 -1.19 14.81
N ILE A 29 8.88 -0.47 15.80
CA ILE A 29 7.48 -0.05 15.87
C ILE A 29 7.41 1.46 15.62
N THR A 30 6.56 1.86 14.69
CA THR A 30 6.30 3.27 14.37
C THR A 30 4.80 3.55 14.49
N PHE A 31 4.43 4.50 15.35
CA PHE A 31 3.05 4.96 15.48
C PHE A 31 2.73 5.95 14.35
N ILE A 32 1.73 5.63 13.53
CA ILE A 32 1.35 6.43 12.36
C ILE A 32 0.27 7.45 12.74
N GLU A 33 -0.85 6.97 13.32
CA GLU A 33 -1.97 7.82 13.70
C GLU A 33 -2.74 7.25 14.90
N PRO A 34 -3.34 8.12 15.75
CA PRO A 34 -4.20 7.67 16.84
C PRO A 34 -5.57 7.22 16.30
N VAL A 35 -6.05 6.09 16.80
CA VAL A 35 -7.35 5.52 16.39
C VAL A 35 -8.39 5.80 17.47
N SER A 36 -9.58 6.27 17.08
CA SER A 36 -10.71 6.41 18.00
C SER A 36 -11.42 5.07 18.20
N LYS A 37 -12.03 4.82 19.38
CA LYS A 37 -12.73 3.56 19.68
C LYS A 37 -13.76 3.13 18.63
N LYS A 38 -14.47 4.09 18.02
CA LYS A 38 -15.44 3.80 16.95
C LYS A 38 -14.75 3.26 15.69
N TYR A 39 -13.59 3.80 15.38
CA TYR A 39 -12.77 3.42 14.21
C TYR A 39 -11.99 2.12 14.44
N GLU A 40 -11.71 1.77 15.70
CA GLU A 40 -11.10 0.51 16.09
C GLU A 40 -11.98 -0.69 15.69
N ASP A 41 -13.26 -0.66 16.10
CA ASP A 41 -14.25 -1.68 15.70
C ASP A 41 -14.45 -1.73 14.17
N GLU A 42 -14.46 -0.53 13.56
CA GLU A 42 -14.17 -0.24 12.14
C GLU A 42 -13.16 -1.20 11.47
N ILE A 43 -11.92 -0.96 11.85
CA ILE A 43 -10.71 -1.55 11.27
C ILE A 43 -10.66 -3.06 11.53
N LEU A 44 -11.07 -3.51 12.71
CA LEU A 44 -11.08 -4.93 13.06
C LEU A 44 -12.10 -5.71 12.20
N ARG A 45 -13.31 -5.17 12.02
CA ARG A 45 -14.32 -5.77 11.13
C ARG A 45 -13.87 -5.78 9.68
N GLU A 46 -13.22 -4.71 9.23
CA GLU A 46 -12.67 -4.69 7.88
C GLU A 46 -11.53 -5.69 7.70
N ALA A 47 -10.62 -5.82 8.68
CA ALA A 47 -9.54 -6.80 8.62
C ALA A 47 -10.09 -8.24 8.51
N GLU A 48 -11.14 -8.57 9.26
CA GLU A 48 -11.82 -9.87 9.18
C GLU A 48 -12.51 -10.11 7.82
N ASN A 49 -13.01 -9.06 7.16
CA ASN A 49 -13.72 -9.16 5.88
C ASN A 49 -12.80 -8.98 4.64
N ARG A 50 -11.58 -8.47 4.81
CA ARG A 50 -10.68 -8.08 3.71
C ARG A 50 -9.90 -9.23 3.08
N GLU A 51 -9.82 -10.40 3.72
CA GLU A 51 -9.01 -11.51 3.20
C GLU A 51 -9.44 -11.94 1.78
N ASP A 52 -10.72 -11.80 1.42
CA ASP A 52 -11.24 -12.35 0.16
C ASP A 52 -11.52 -11.29 -0.94
N GLU A 53 -12.05 -10.11 -0.63
CA GLU A 53 -12.38 -9.10 -1.68
C GLU A 53 -11.21 -8.22 -2.12
N ASN A 54 -10.35 -7.78 -1.20
CA ASN A 54 -9.24 -6.89 -1.53
C ASN A 54 -8.14 -7.63 -2.30
N SER A 55 -7.88 -8.88 -1.92
CA SER A 55 -7.00 -9.79 -2.65
C SER A 55 -7.50 -9.96 -4.10
N ARG A 56 -8.80 -10.23 -4.29
CA ARG A 56 -9.38 -10.37 -5.64
C ARG A 56 -9.29 -9.09 -6.47
N ARG A 57 -9.55 -7.92 -5.90
CA ARG A 57 -9.41 -6.63 -6.62
C ARG A 57 -7.96 -6.31 -6.96
N PHE A 58 -7.04 -6.57 -6.04
CA PHE A 58 -5.60 -6.41 -6.27
C PHE A 58 -5.12 -7.34 -7.39
N TRP A 59 -5.46 -8.63 -7.34
CA TRP A 59 -5.16 -9.57 -8.42
C TRP A 59 -5.82 -9.19 -9.75
N ALA A 60 -7.05 -8.66 -9.73
CA ALA A 60 -7.74 -8.16 -10.93
C ALA A 60 -7.10 -6.88 -11.51
N SER A 61 -6.38 -6.11 -10.70
CA SER A 61 -5.58 -4.98 -11.17
C SER A 61 -4.20 -5.38 -11.73
N PHE A 62 -3.73 -6.61 -11.48
CA PHE A 62 -2.57 -7.17 -12.16
C PHE A 62 -3.02 -7.90 -13.42
N GLY A 63 -2.68 -7.34 -14.58
CA GLY A 63 -3.10 -7.88 -15.87
C GLY A 63 -2.90 -6.94 -17.05
N SER A 64 -2.52 -5.69 -16.81
CA SER A 64 -2.20 -4.73 -17.88
C SER A 64 -0.71 -4.41 -18.00
N TRP A 65 0.17 -5.27 -17.47
CA TRP A 65 1.63 -5.07 -17.58
C TRP A 65 2.23 -5.80 -18.80
N GLU A 66 1.43 -6.54 -19.56
CA GLU A 66 1.85 -6.95 -20.89
C GLU A 66 1.70 -5.74 -21.81
N ASP A 67 2.82 -5.06 -22.04
CA ASP A 67 2.92 -3.90 -22.92
C ASP A 67 3.68 -4.35 -24.16
N ASP A 68 3.00 -4.37 -25.31
CA ASP A 68 3.59 -4.78 -26.59
C ASP A 68 4.59 -3.74 -27.13
N ARG A 69 4.65 -2.55 -26.50
CA ARG A 69 5.60 -1.50 -26.87
C ARG A 69 7.02 -1.89 -26.46
N THR A 70 7.97 -1.49 -27.30
CA THR A 70 9.39 -1.58 -26.99
C THR A 70 9.76 -0.69 -25.81
N ALA A 71 10.89 -0.99 -25.16
CA ALA A 71 11.37 -0.19 -24.04
C ALA A 71 11.61 1.28 -24.45
N GLU A 72 12.06 1.52 -25.67
CA GLU A 72 12.31 2.84 -26.24
C GLU A 72 11.01 3.66 -26.37
N GLU A 73 9.93 3.05 -26.86
CA GLU A 73 8.62 3.69 -26.97
C GLU A 73 8.04 4.06 -25.61
N ILE A 74 8.20 3.18 -24.61
CA ILE A 74 7.77 3.46 -23.23
C ILE A 74 8.56 4.63 -22.64
N ILE A 75 9.88 4.65 -22.86
CA ILE A 75 10.76 5.72 -22.39
C ILE A 75 10.35 7.06 -23.03
N GLU A 76 10.13 7.08 -24.34
CA GLU A 76 9.72 8.30 -25.07
C GLU A 76 8.36 8.83 -24.60
N ASP A 77 7.39 7.95 -24.39
CA ASP A 77 6.08 8.30 -23.83
C ASP A 77 6.19 8.94 -22.43
N ILE A 78 7.01 8.36 -21.55
CA ILE A 78 7.27 8.93 -20.21
C ILE A 78 7.93 10.31 -20.31
N TYR A 79 8.93 10.47 -21.17
CA TYR A 79 9.63 11.74 -21.34
C TYR A 79 8.72 12.81 -21.94
N SER A 80 7.88 12.47 -22.92
CA SER A 80 6.96 13.40 -23.58
C SER A 80 5.81 13.81 -22.65
N SER A 81 5.23 12.87 -21.89
CA SER A 81 4.24 13.12 -20.85
C SER A 81 4.74 14.16 -19.83
N ARG A 82 5.98 13.99 -19.37
CA ARG A 82 6.63 14.91 -18.40
C ARG A 82 7.05 16.25 -19.00
N LYS A 83 6.98 16.41 -20.33
CA LYS A 83 7.38 17.63 -21.03
C LYS A 83 6.24 18.64 -21.20
N SER A 84 5.06 18.37 -20.66
CA SER A 84 3.90 19.25 -20.80
C SER A 84 3.96 20.46 -19.83
N SER A 85 4.22 21.61 -20.48
CA SER A 85 4.08 23.03 -20.10
C SER A 85 4.84 23.51 -18.86
N GLY A 86 6.02 24.07 -19.12
CA GLY A 86 6.69 24.99 -18.22
C GLY A 86 5.72 26.07 -17.74
N LYS A 87 5.46 26.10 -16.44
CA LYS A 87 4.81 27.24 -15.80
C LYS A 87 5.72 28.43 -16.03
N GLU A 88 5.21 29.42 -16.75
CA GLU A 88 5.82 30.74 -16.85
C GLU A 88 5.86 31.32 -15.42
N VAL A 89 7.05 31.34 -14.81
CA VAL A 89 7.24 32.00 -13.51
C VAL A 89 7.46 33.46 -13.83
N VAL A 90 6.39 34.26 -13.71
CA VAL A 90 6.46 35.72 -13.75
C VAL A 90 7.20 36.17 -12.48
N LEU A 91 8.38 36.77 -12.66
CA LEU A 91 9.20 37.40 -11.61
C LEU A 91 8.70 38.80 -11.29
#